data_AF-A0A939WNW8-F1
#
_entry.id   AF-A0A939WNW8-F1
#
_cell.length_a   1.000
_cell.length_b   1.000
_cell.length_c   1.000
_cell.angle_alpha   90.00
_cell.angle_beta   90.00
_cell.angle_gamma   90.00
#
_symmetry.space_group_name_H-M   'P 1'
#
loop_
_entity.id
_entity.type
_entity.pdbx_description
1 polymer ?
#
loop_
_entity_poly.entity_id
_entity_poly.type
_entity_poly.pdbx_seq_one_letter_code
_entity_poly.pdbx_strand_id
1 'polypeptide(L)'
;MMQTINWRDFIHENDKKAIDALKSIPGFDQFVKAFMKVFNERSMKILNMSSKVRLSPQQCPRIYNLLPPICEKMNIEVPDIYLELNRDPNAYTSGDTYIFITVTTGLLELMNDEEIQSVLAHECGHIVCHHVLYSTMGQMVLNGLVEMLGLGGLVNTALSTAFAYWMRCSEFSADRAAAVFCGGPERVVDVMLRLAGGTQEIASEINAELFMKQADEYADYVSDSKWNKILEFLTLMNADHPFLTVRASVINQWCQSERFHSIMAIANREPLQNDGKHCPKCGNPIEQDWAFCRKCGSPLQNKA
;
A
#
# COMPACT_ATOMS: atom_id res chain seq x y z
N MET A 1 0.63 -25.25 3.78
CA MET A 1 0.22 -23.83 3.70
C MET A 1 1.20 -23.03 4.55
N MET A 2 1.96 -22.10 3.96
CA MET A 2 2.78 -21.15 4.74
C MET A 2 1.92 -20.47 5.81
N GLN A 3 2.48 -20.21 7.00
CA GLN A 3 1.77 -19.44 8.02
C GLN A 3 1.46 -18.06 7.44
N THR A 4 0.17 -17.71 7.39
CA THR A 4 -0.29 -16.45 6.81
C THR A 4 -0.03 -15.31 7.79
N ILE A 5 0.77 -14.34 7.36
CA ILE A 5 1.03 -13.11 8.11
C ILE A 5 -0.30 -12.35 8.18
N ASN A 6 -0.71 -11.94 9.38
CA ASN A 6 -1.91 -11.12 9.50
C ASN A 6 -1.55 -9.70 9.11
N TRP A 7 -2.24 -9.13 8.13
CA TRP A 7 -1.95 -7.77 7.67
C TRP A 7 -2.05 -6.71 8.78
N ARG A 8 -2.88 -6.97 9.79
CA ARG A 8 -3.00 -6.12 10.98
C ARG A 8 -1.69 -5.98 11.75
N ASP A 9 -0.78 -6.94 11.62
CA ASP A 9 0.49 -6.94 12.31
C ASP A 9 1.45 -5.87 11.73
N PHE A 10 1.26 -5.46 10.48
CA PHE A 10 2.11 -4.48 9.81
C PHE A 10 1.42 -3.15 9.42
N ILE A 11 0.14 -2.96 9.71
CA ILE A 11 -0.51 -1.64 9.58
C ILE A 11 0.27 -0.58 10.36
N HIS A 12 0.48 0.58 9.73
CA HIS A 12 1.05 1.75 10.34
C HIS A 12 0.07 2.46 11.30
N GLU A 13 0.58 2.93 12.43
CA GLU A 13 -0.23 3.55 13.48
C GLU A 13 -0.92 4.83 12.98
N ASN A 14 -0.20 5.62 12.18
CA ASN A 14 -0.75 6.84 11.57
C ASN A 14 -1.81 6.55 10.51
N ASP A 15 -1.70 5.44 9.77
CA ASP A 15 -2.74 5.01 8.83
C ASP A 15 -4.04 4.73 9.58
N LYS A 16 -3.96 3.89 10.63
CA LYS A 16 -5.12 3.60 11.50
C LYS A 16 -5.76 4.86 12.09
N LYS A 17 -4.94 5.78 12.63
CA LYS A 17 -5.45 7.04 13.20
C LYS A 17 -6.07 7.94 12.14
N ALA A 18 -5.46 8.04 10.97
CA ALA A 18 -5.92 8.91 9.89
C ALA A 18 -7.23 8.40 9.28
N ILE A 19 -7.40 7.08 9.10
CA ILE A 19 -8.66 6.53 8.59
C ILE A 19 -9.80 6.72 9.60
N ASP A 20 -9.54 6.56 10.90
CA ASP A 20 -10.53 6.80 11.95
C ASP A 20 -10.94 8.29 11.99
N ALA A 21 -9.98 9.20 11.83
CA ALA A 21 -10.24 10.63 11.74
C ALA A 21 -11.05 11.01 10.49
N LEU A 22 -10.71 10.46 9.31
CA LEU A 22 -11.44 10.66 8.06
C LEU A 22 -12.90 10.23 8.20
N LYS A 23 -13.15 9.05 8.77
CA LYS A 23 -14.50 8.51 9.00
C LYS A 23 -15.31 9.31 10.03
N SER A 24 -14.63 10.04 10.92
CA SER A 24 -15.26 10.85 11.95
C SER A 24 -15.72 12.23 11.45
N ILE A 25 -15.42 12.59 10.20
CA ILE A 25 -15.86 13.86 9.60
C ILE A 25 -17.40 13.86 9.50
N PRO A 26 -18.10 14.88 10.02
CA PRO A 26 -19.54 15.00 9.88
C PRO A 26 -19.94 14.97 8.41
N GLY A 27 -20.85 14.06 8.03
CA GLY A 27 -21.27 13.90 6.64
C GLY A 27 -20.54 12.80 5.86
N PHE A 28 -19.52 12.14 6.44
CA PHE A 28 -18.73 11.13 5.73
C PHE A 28 -19.59 9.97 5.20
N ASP A 29 -20.51 9.42 6.00
CA ASP A 29 -21.40 8.34 5.54
C ASP A 29 -22.32 8.78 4.40
N GLN A 30 -22.79 10.03 4.42
CA GLN A 30 -23.60 10.60 3.34
C GLN A 30 -22.75 10.76 2.07
N PHE A 31 -21.50 11.21 2.22
CA PHE A 31 -20.54 11.29 1.13
C PHE A 31 -20.28 9.91 0.52
N VAL A 32 -19.98 8.88 1.32
CA VAL A 32 -19.76 7.51 0.82
C VAL A 32 -21.00 7.01 0.07
N LYS A 33 -22.21 7.22 0.61
CA LYS A 33 -23.45 6.85 -0.08
C LYS A 33 -23.65 7.60 -1.40
N ALA A 34 -23.25 8.87 -1.48
CA ALA A 34 -23.31 9.64 -2.71
C ALA A 34 -22.27 9.14 -3.73
N PHE A 35 -21.04 8.89 -3.27
CA PHE A 35 -19.96 8.29 -4.06
C PHE A 35 -20.41 6.98 -4.69
N MET A 36 -20.94 6.03 -3.91
CA MET A 36 -21.35 4.71 -4.41
C MET A 36 -22.50 4.76 -5.43
N LYS A 37 -23.26 5.87 -5.51
CA LYS A 37 -24.28 6.05 -6.55
C LYS A 37 -23.70 6.47 -7.90
N VAL A 38 -22.53 7.10 -7.89
CA VAL A 38 -21.88 7.67 -9.08
C VAL A 38 -20.72 6.79 -9.54
N PHE A 39 -19.98 6.22 -8.59
CA PHE A 39 -18.89 5.31 -8.86
C PHE A 39 -19.38 4.05 -9.60
N ASN A 40 -18.77 3.78 -10.75
CA ASN A 40 -19.11 2.65 -11.59
C ASN A 40 -17.85 1.90 -12.03
N GLU A 41 -17.57 0.80 -11.35
CA GLU A 41 -16.44 -0.07 -11.65
C GLU A 41 -16.46 -0.64 -13.08
N ARG A 42 -17.66 -0.77 -13.69
CA ARG A 42 -17.77 -1.23 -15.07
C ARG A 42 -17.13 -0.24 -16.03
N SER A 43 -17.25 1.06 -15.76
CA SER A 43 -16.59 2.10 -16.56
C SER A 43 -15.07 1.98 -16.49
N MET A 44 -14.52 1.73 -15.29
CA MET A 44 -13.07 1.49 -15.12
C MET A 44 -12.61 0.24 -15.86
N LYS A 45 -13.37 -0.85 -15.76
CA LYS A 45 -13.08 -2.09 -16.48
C LYS A 45 -13.12 -1.89 -18.00
N ILE A 46 -14.11 -1.16 -18.51
CA ILE A 46 -14.19 -0.80 -19.94
C ILE A 46 -12.95 -0.02 -20.36
N LEU A 47 -12.57 1.01 -19.59
CA LEU A 47 -11.37 1.80 -19.88
C LEU A 47 -10.13 0.92 -19.91
N ASN A 48 -9.82 0.19 -18.84
CA ASN A 48 -8.65 -0.68 -18.77
C ASN A 48 -8.61 -1.72 -19.91
N MET A 49 -9.73 -2.38 -20.20
CA MET A 49 -9.79 -3.39 -21.26
C MET A 49 -9.68 -2.79 -22.67
N SER A 50 -10.00 -1.52 -22.85
CA SER A 50 -9.99 -0.84 -24.15
C SER A 50 -8.70 -0.07 -24.44
N SER A 51 -8.01 0.44 -23.41
CA SER A 51 -6.87 1.35 -23.56
C SER A 51 -5.54 0.81 -23.04
N LYS A 52 -5.54 -0.31 -22.30
CA LYS A 52 -4.33 -0.88 -21.70
C LYS A 52 -4.11 -2.32 -22.15
N VAL A 53 -2.86 -2.78 -22.05
CA VAL A 53 -2.49 -4.17 -22.31
C VAL A 53 -2.70 -4.98 -21.04
N ARG A 54 -3.62 -5.94 -21.02
CA ARG A 54 -3.79 -6.84 -19.86
C ARG A 54 -2.67 -7.87 -19.82
N LEU A 55 -1.96 -8.04 -18.71
CA LEU A 55 -0.93 -9.07 -18.63
C LEU A 55 -1.55 -10.41 -18.22
N SER A 56 -0.91 -11.49 -18.62
CA SER A 56 -1.33 -12.87 -18.34
C SER A 56 -0.12 -13.80 -18.44
N PRO A 57 -0.25 -15.09 -18.08
CA PRO A 57 0.84 -16.05 -18.32
C PRO A 57 1.27 -16.15 -19.79
N GLN A 58 0.42 -15.73 -20.73
CA GLN A 58 0.69 -15.73 -22.17
C GLN A 58 1.03 -14.34 -22.73
N GLN A 59 0.87 -13.26 -21.95
CA GLN A 59 1.11 -11.89 -22.39
C GLN A 59 1.91 -11.13 -21.33
N CYS A 60 3.15 -10.76 -21.68
CA CYS A 60 4.14 -10.21 -20.74
C CYS A 60 4.40 -11.12 -19.52
N PRO A 61 4.72 -12.42 -19.73
CA PRO A 61 4.88 -13.39 -18.64
C PRO A 61 5.95 -13.00 -17.62
N ARG A 62 7.03 -12.30 -18.04
CA ARG A 62 8.08 -11.78 -17.15
C ARG A 62 7.48 -10.99 -15.98
N ILE A 63 6.63 -10.01 -16.30
CA ILE A 63 6.04 -9.12 -15.29
C ILE A 63 4.86 -9.79 -14.59
N TYR A 64 4.01 -10.51 -15.33
CA TYR A 64 2.86 -11.20 -14.75
C TYR A 64 3.30 -12.19 -13.65
N ASN A 65 4.36 -12.96 -13.87
CA ASN A 65 4.81 -14.00 -12.95
C ASN A 65 5.39 -13.46 -11.63
N LEU A 66 5.67 -12.15 -11.52
CA LEU A 66 6.11 -11.53 -10.26
C LEU A 66 4.96 -11.43 -9.25
N LEU A 67 3.71 -11.37 -9.70
CA LEU A 67 2.53 -11.08 -8.88
C LEU A 67 1.96 -12.28 -8.10
N PRO A 68 1.80 -13.49 -8.67
CA PRO A 68 1.21 -14.63 -7.95
C PRO A 68 1.92 -14.99 -6.63
N PRO A 69 3.27 -15.02 -6.54
CA PRO A 69 3.96 -15.30 -5.27
C PRO A 69 3.66 -14.28 -4.17
N ILE A 70 3.49 -13.00 -4.55
CA ILE A 70 3.10 -11.92 -3.62
C ILE A 70 1.70 -12.18 -3.07
N CYS A 71 0.76 -12.46 -3.98
CA CYS A 71 -0.64 -12.71 -3.63
C CYS A 71 -0.79 -13.95 -2.74
N GLU A 72 -0.02 -15.00 -3.01
CA GLU A 72 0.05 -16.21 -2.17
C GLU A 72 0.54 -15.87 -0.77
N LYS A 73 1.67 -15.15 -0.65
CA LYS A 73 2.25 -14.77 0.66
C LYS A 73 1.30 -13.86 1.47
N MET A 74 0.58 -12.96 0.80
CA MET A 74 -0.38 -12.04 1.42
C MET A 74 -1.79 -12.64 1.58
N ASN A 75 -2.04 -13.86 1.09
CA ASN A 75 -3.35 -14.52 1.10
C ASN A 75 -4.46 -13.63 0.50
N ILE A 76 -4.20 -13.10 -0.70
CA ILE A 76 -5.17 -12.35 -1.53
C ILE A 76 -5.34 -13.04 -2.89
N GLU A 77 -6.47 -12.79 -3.56
CA GLU A 77 -6.65 -13.22 -4.95
C GLU A 77 -5.72 -12.42 -5.87
N VAL A 78 -5.23 -13.05 -6.93
CA VAL A 78 -4.40 -12.35 -7.94
C VAL A 78 -5.30 -11.36 -8.69
N PRO A 79 -5.11 -10.04 -8.52
CA PRO A 79 -5.92 -9.05 -9.23
C PRO A 79 -5.55 -9.04 -10.72
N ASP A 80 -6.43 -8.44 -11.53
CA ASP A 80 -6.04 -8.13 -12.90
C ASP A 80 -4.87 -7.15 -12.89
N ILE A 81 -3.91 -7.36 -13.79
CA ILE A 81 -2.78 -6.44 -13.98
C ILE A 81 -2.78 -5.91 -15.41
N TYR A 82 -2.53 -4.62 -15.56
CA TYR A 82 -2.50 -3.92 -16.85
C TYR A 82 -1.20 -3.14 -17.02
N LEU A 83 -0.73 -3.04 -18.27
CA LEU A 83 0.35 -2.17 -18.69
C LEU A 83 -0.23 -0.96 -19.42
N GLU A 84 0.09 0.21 -18.91
CA GLU A 84 -0.31 1.51 -19.44
C GLU A 84 0.88 2.20 -20.13
N LEU A 85 0.65 2.73 -21.33
CA LEU A 85 1.63 3.58 -22.00
C LEU A 85 1.69 4.93 -21.29
N ASN A 86 2.68 5.08 -20.42
CA ASN A 86 3.00 6.33 -19.74
C ASN A 86 4.51 6.34 -19.43
N ARG A 87 5.17 7.46 -19.73
CA ARG A 87 6.61 7.63 -19.48
C ARG A 87 6.92 7.92 -18.02
N ASP A 88 5.96 8.45 -17.27
CA ASP A 88 6.12 8.70 -15.86
C ASP A 88 6.10 7.36 -15.12
N PRO A 89 7.18 7.00 -14.38
CA PRO A 89 7.24 5.77 -13.60
C PRO A 89 6.14 5.76 -12.54
N ASN A 90 5.22 4.81 -12.65
CA ASN A 90 4.13 4.67 -11.69
C ASN A 90 3.57 3.24 -11.66
N ALA A 91 3.02 2.86 -10.52
CA ALA A 91 2.09 1.76 -10.37
C ALA A 91 0.95 2.20 -9.46
N TYR A 92 -0.24 1.64 -9.65
CA TYR A 92 -1.36 1.93 -8.76
C TYR A 92 -2.38 0.79 -8.75
N THR A 93 -3.06 0.69 -7.62
CA THR A 93 -4.19 -0.20 -7.39
C THR A 93 -5.48 0.59 -7.20
N SER A 94 -6.54 0.18 -7.87
CA SER A 94 -7.84 0.85 -7.77
C SER A 94 -9.01 -0.14 -7.91
N GLY A 95 -10.21 0.29 -7.52
CA GLY A 95 -11.43 -0.49 -7.52
C GLY A 95 -12.07 -0.68 -6.14
N ASP A 96 -13.06 -1.56 -6.07
CA ASP A 96 -13.76 -2.01 -4.87
C ASP A 96 -13.98 -3.53 -4.93
N THR A 97 -14.94 -3.97 -5.75
CA THR A 97 -15.18 -5.40 -6.05
C THR A 97 -14.34 -5.89 -7.23
N TYR A 98 -14.06 -5.01 -8.19
CA TYR A 98 -13.13 -5.25 -9.28
C TYR A 98 -11.81 -4.54 -9.01
N ILE A 99 -10.92 -5.23 -8.30
CA ILE A 99 -9.58 -4.73 -7.99
C ILE A 99 -8.62 -5.06 -9.13
N PHE A 100 -7.83 -4.07 -9.55
CA PHE A 100 -6.79 -4.24 -10.54
C PHE A 100 -5.54 -3.41 -10.17
N ILE A 101 -4.40 -3.85 -10.69
CA ILE A 101 -3.12 -3.13 -10.64
C ILE A 101 -2.81 -2.62 -12.04
N THR A 102 -2.32 -1.39 -12.16
CA THR A 102 -1.72 -0.88 -13.40
C THR A 102 -0.25 -0.56 -13.15
N VAL A 103 0.62 -0.94 -14.09
CA VAL A 103 2.02 -0.52 -14.14
C VAL A 103 2.26 0.29 -15.41
N THR A 104 3.10 1.31 -15.36
CA THR A 104 3.42 2.13 -16.54
C THR A 104 4.65 1.60 -17.27
N THR A 105 4.76 1.90 -18.57
CA THR A 105 5.96 1.62 -19.35
C THR A 105 7.21 2.28 -18.76
N GLY A 106 7.10 3.51 -18.24
CA GLY A 106 8.21 4.22 -17.59
C GLY A 106 8.73 3.51 -16.34
N LEU A 107 7.85 2.87 -15.57
CA LEU A 107 8.26 2.06 -14.42
C LEU A 107 9.09 0.85 -14.87
N LEU A 108 8.63 0.13 -15.90
CA LEU A 108 9.31 -1.05 -16.42
C LEU A 108 10.66 -0.73 -17.08
N GLU A 109 10.83 0.49 -17.58
CA GLU A 109 12.09 0.99 -18.13
C GLU A 109 13.07 1.42 -17.02
N LEU A 110 12.54 2.00 -15.93
CA LEU A 110 13.36 2.49 -14.81
C LEU A 110 13.87 1.36 -13.91
N MET A 111 13.08 0.31 -13.69
CA MET A 111 13.32 -0.68 -12.64
C MET A 111 13.68 -2.08 -13.17
N ASN A 112 14.47 -2.81 -12.38
CA ASN A 112 14.70 -4.24 -12.60
C ASN A 112 13.56 -5.11 -12.04
N ASP A 113 13.57 -6.42 -12.32
CA ASP A 113 12.48 -7.32 -11.92
C ASP A 113 12.28 -7.42 -10.40
N GLU A 114 13.36 -7.31 -9.60
CA GLU A 114 13.26 -7.36 -8.14
C GLU A 114 12.64 -6.08 -7.56
N GLU A 115 13.01 -4.92 -8.12
CA GLU A 115 12.43 -3.62 -7.78
C GLU A 115 10.96 -3.57 -8.20
N ILE A 116 10.60 -4.05 -9.40
CA ILE A 116 9.21 -4.18 -9.86
C ILE A 116 8.42 -5.11 -8.93
N GLN A 117 9.02 -6.23 -8.49
CA GLN A 117 8.36 -7.12 -7.54
C GLN A 117 8.09 -6.43 -6.19
N SER A 118 9.01 -5.60 -5.72
CA SER A 118 8.81 -4.77 -4.52
C SER A 118 7.67 -3.75 -4.71
N VAL A 119 7.58 -3.10 -5.88
CA VAL A 119 6.45 -2.21 -6.21
C VAL A 119 5.13 -2.98 -6.23
N LEU A 120 5.06 -4.15 -6.87
CA LEU A 120 3.85 -4.98 -6.86
C LEU A 120 3.49 -5.44 -5.44
N ALA A 121 4.48 -5.70 -4.58
CA ALA A 121 4.23 -6.05 -3.19
C ALA A 121 3.65 -4.88 -2.40
N HIS A 122 4.12 -3.66 -2.67
CA HIS A 122 3.53 -2.43 -2.13
C HIS A 122 2.07 -2.27 -2.57
N GLU A 123 1.78 -2.43 -3.86
CA GLU A 123 0.41 -2.38 -4.40
C GLU A 123 -0.51 -3.45 -3.78
N CYS A 124 -0.04 -4.69 -3.65
CA CYS A 124 -0.74 -5.74 -2.91
C CYS A 124 -0.92 -5.40 -1.42
N GLY A 125 -0.01 -4.61 -0.84
CA GLY A 125 -0.13 -4.02 0.49
C GLY A 125 -1.40 -3.18 0.65
N HIS A 126 -1.75 -2.36 -0.34
CA HIS A 126 -3.01 -1.62 -0.33
C HIS A 126 -4.24 -2.54 -0.40
N ILE A 127 -4.15 -3.66 -1.12
CA ILE A 127 -5.23 -4.65 -1.20
C ILE A 127 -5.45 -5.31 0.16
N VAL A 128 -4.39 -5.87 0.75
CA VAL A 128 -4.49 -6.64 2.00
C VAL A 128 -4.84 -5.75 3.19
N CYS A 129 -4.46 -4.47 3.17
CA CYS A 129 -4.84 -3.49 4.18
C CYS A 129 -6.21 -2.83 3.92
N HIS A 130 -6.94 -3.23 2.87
CA HIS A 130 -8.25 -2.69 2.50
C HIS A 130 -8.27 -1.19 2.20
N HIS A 131 -7.20 -0.67 1.59
CA HIS A 131 -7.08 0.74 1.20
C HIS A 131 -7.79 1.06 -0.11
N VAL A 132 -7.92 0.09 -1.02
CA VAL A 132 -8.26 0.32 -2.44
C VAL A 132 -9.52 1.18 -2.66
N LEU A 133 -10.63 0.87 -1.97
CA LEU A 133 -11.86 1.66 -2.09
C LEU A 133 -11.68 3.10 -1.60
N TYR A 134 -11.01 3.30 -0.47
CA TYR A 134 -10.76 4.63 0.08
C TYR A 134 -9.77 5.43 -0.76
N SER A 135 -8.73 4.79 -1.32
CA SER A 135 -7.81 5.43 -2.26
C SER A 135 -8.52 5.82 -3.55
N THR A 136 -9.43 4.97 -4.05
CA THR A 136 -10.27 5.28 -5.23
C THR A 136 -11.19 6.47 -4.95
N MET A 137 -11.83 6.52 -3.78
CA MET A 137 -12.60 7.71 -3.34
C MET A 137 -11.72 8.95 -3.26
N GLY A 138 -10.56 8.86 -2.60
CA GLY A 138 -9.62 9.96 -2.42
C GLY A 138 -9.12 10.52 -3.75
N GLN A 139 -8.69 9.67 -4.68
CA GLN A 139 -8.26 10.08 -6.02
C GLN A 139 -9.38 10.82 -6.77
N MET A 140 -10.61 10.31 -6.73
CA MET A 140 -11.73 11.01 -7.37
C MET A 140 -12.03 12.35 -6.70
N VAL A 141 -11.96 12.43 -5.38
CA VAL A 141 -12.13 13.68 -4.61
C VAL A 141 -11.07 14.71 -5.02
N LEU A 142 -9.80 14.32 -5.03
CA LEU A 142 -8.68 15.18 -5.43
C LEU A 142 -8.77 15.62 -6.90
N ASN A 143 -9.37 14.78 -7.76
CA ASN A 143 -9.66 15.10 -9.16
C ASN A 143 -10.97 15.89 -9.37
N GLY A 144 -11.60 16.41 -8.30
CA GLY A 144 -12.75 17.31 -8.39
C GLY A 144 -14.14 16.66 -8.32
N LEU A 145 -14.26 15.39 -7.95
CA LEU A 145 -15.56 14.70 -7.84
C LEU A 145 -16.53 15.42 -6.89
N VAL A 146 -16.04 15.99 -5.79
CA VAL A 146 -16.90 16.65 -4.80
C VAL A 146 -17.68 17.83 -5.41
N GLU A 147 -17.06 18.56 -6.34
CA GLU A 147 -17.71 19.64 -7.07
C GLU A 147 -18.80 19.09 -8.00
N MET A 148 -18.52 17.98 -8.69
CA MET A 148 -19.47 17.29 -9.57
C MET A 148 -20.69 16.75 -8.80
N LEU A 149 -20.51 16.35 -7.53
CA LEU A 149 -21.60 15.89 -6.65
C LEU A 149 -22.45 17.04 -6.09
N GLY A 150 -22.15 18.30 -6.43
CA GLY A 150 -22.86 19.47 -5.91
C GLY A 150 -22.60 19.75 -4.43
N LEU A 151 -21.58 19.13 -3.84
CA LEU A 151 -21.15 19.30 -2.45
C LEU A 151 -20.12 20.44 -2.32
N GLY A 152 -20.36 21.56 -2.99
CA GLY A 152 -19.39 22.67 -3.12
C GLY A 152 -19.12 23.46 -1.84
N GLY A 153 -17.92 24.05 -1.73
CA GLY A 153 -17.51 24.96 -0.64
C GLY A 153 -16.40 24.40 0.27
N LEU A 154 -16.30 24.89 1.51
CA LEU A 154 -15.29 24.51 2.52
C LEU A 154 -15.26 23.00 2.85
N VAL A 155 -16.40 22.31 2.64
CA VAL A 155 -16.52 20.86 2.82
C VAL A 155 -15.64 20.10 1.83
N ASN A 156 -15.51 20.59 0.58
CA ASN A 156 -14.62 20.01 -0.42
C ASN A 156 -13.14 20.10 0.01
N THR A 157 -12.71 21.26 0.48
CA THR A 157 -11.33 21.46 0.92
C THR A 157 -10.99 20.58 2.12
N ALA A 158 -11.85 20.55 3.15
CA ALA A 158 -11.61 19.74 4.35
C ALA A 158 -11.55 18.24 4.03
N LEU A 159 -12.49 17.75 3.20
CA LEU A 159 -12.54 16.35 2.81
C LEU A 159 -11.35 15.96 1.92
N SER A 160 -11.00 16.80 0.95
CA SER A 160 -9.82 16.61 0.09
C SER A 160 -8.53 16.55 0.92
N THR A 161 -8.32 17.49 1.85
CA THR A 161 -7.16 17.48 2.73
C THR A 161 -7.13 16.24 3.63
N ALA A 162 -8.27 15.81 4.16
CA ALA A 162 -8.35 14.62 5.00
C ALA A 162 -8.05 13.33 4.23
N PHE A 163 -8.57 13.19 3.00
CA PHE A 163 -8.23 12.09 2.10
C PHE A 163 -6.76 12.10 1.75
N ALA A 164 -6.20 13.24 1.32
CA ALA A 164 -4.77 13.37 1.02
C ALA A 164 -3.91 12.96 2.22
N TYR A 165 -4.26 13.42 3.43
CA TYR A 165 -3.55 13.06 4.65
C TYR A 165 -3.62 11.55 4.94
N TRP A 166 -4.80 10.94 4.83
CA TRP A 166 -4.94 9.50 5.03
C TRP A 166 -4.18 8.69 3.96
N MET A 167 -4.28 9.07 2.68
CA MET A 167 -3.55 8.40 1.59
C MET A 167 -2.05 8.39 1.88
N ARG A 168 -1.48 9.53 2.28
CA ARG A 168 -0.06 9.60 2.70
C ARG A 168 0.28 8.68 3.86
N CYS A 169 -0.61 8.56 4.84
CA CYS A 169 -0.38 7.66 5.97
C CYS A 169 -0.46 6.18 5.54
N SER A 170 -1.35 5.85 4.60
CA SER A 170 -1.57 4.49 4.11
C SER A 170 -0.35 3.91 3.36
N GLU A 171 0.47 4.78 2.75
CA GLU A 171 1.73 4.40 2.09
C GLU A 171 2.68 3.68 3.04
N PHE A 172 2.77 4.10 4.30
CA PHE A 172 3.66 3.45 5.27
C PHE A 172 3.22 2.01 5.59
N SER A 173 1.93 1.72 5.57
CA SER A 173 1.42 0.34 5.73
C SER A 173 1.76 -0.52 4.51
N ALA A 174 1.64 0.05 3.31
CA ALA A 174 2.00 -0.63 2.07
C ALA A 174 3.51 -0.87 1.95
N ASP A 175 4.35 0.08 2.38
CA ASP A 175 5.81 -0.09 2.50
C ASP A 175 6.18 -1.23 3.46
N ARG A 176 5.51 -1.30 4.62
CA ARG A 176 5.70 -2.41 5.56
C ARG A 176 5.28 -3.75 4.95
N ALA A 177 4.19 -3.80 4.18
CA ALA A 177 3.77 -5.01 3.48
C ALA A 177 4.83 -5.45 2.45
N ALA A 178 5.37 -4.51 1.66
CA ALA A 178 6.45 -4.77 0.72
C ALA A 178 7.71 -5.28 1.42
N ALA A 179 8.14 -4.63 2.51
CA ALA A 179 9.32 -5.06 3.26
C ALA A 179 9.16 -6.46 3.87
N VAL A 180 7.97 -6.79 4.37
CA VAL A 180 7.65 -8.14 4.85
C VAL A 180 7.68 -9.17 3.72
N PHE A 181 7.23 -8.80 2.51
CA PHE A 181 7.36 -9.65 1.34
C PHE A 181 8.84 -9.86 0.96
N CYS A 182 9.60 -8.77 0.82
CA CYS A 182 11.00 -8.75 0.42
C CYS A 182 11.98 -9.30 1.47
N GLY A 183 11.56 -9.36 2.73
CA GLY A 183 12.37 -9.82 3.86
C GLY A 183 13.26 -8.75 4.51
N GLY A 184 13.10 -7.49 4.13
CA GLY A 184 13.92 -6.37 4.59
C GLY A 184 13.58 -5.06 3.85
N PRO A 185 14.20 -3.94 4.24
CA PRO A 185 13.92 -2.63 3.66
C PRO A 185 14.64 -2.37 2.33
N GLU A 186 15.67 -3.13 1.99
CA GLU A 186 16.66 -2.78 0.96
C GLU A 186 16.00 -2.50 -0.39
N ARG A 187 15.18 -3.43 -0.88
CA ARG A 187 14.47 -3.26 -2.16
C ARG A 187 13.43 -2.15 -2.14
N VAL A 188 12.80 -1.92 -0.98
CA VAL A 188 11.80 -0.84 -0.81
C VAL A 188 12.50 0.53 -0.85
N VAL A 189 13.66 0.65 -0.22
CA VAL A 189 14.51 1.84 -0.26
C VAL A 189 15.06 2.08 -1.66
N ASP A 190 15.52 1.04 -2.36
CA ASP A 190 15.99 1.12 -3.74
C ASP A 190 14.90 1.65 -4.68
N VAL A 191 13.66 1.16 -4.55
CA VAL A 191 12.51 1.68 -5.31
C VAL A 191 12.31 3.18 -5.07
N MET A 192 12.39 3.66 -3.84
CA MET A 192 12.25 5.09 -3.53
C MET A 192 13.40 5.91 -4.10
N LEU A 193 14.63 5.38 -4.09
CA LEU A 193 15.79 5.98 -4.74
C LEU A 193 15.62 6.07 -6.25
N ARG A 194 15.12 5.01 -6.91
CA ARG A 194 14.79 5.03 -8.35
C ARG A 194 13.85 6.17 -8.66
N LEU A 195 12.75 6.27 -7.91
CA LEU A 195 11.73 7.31 -8.10
C LEU A 195 12.25 8.72 -7.80
N ALA A 196 13.22 8.87 -6.89
CA ALA A 196 13.85 10.15 -6.57
C ALA A 196 14.85 10.64 -7.62
N GLY A 197 15.23 9.78 -8.57
CA GLY A 197 16.13 10.12 -9.68
C GLY A 197 17.30 9.16 -9.88
N GLY A 198 17.40 8.09 -9.09
CA GLY A 198 18.46 7.09 -9.24
C GLY A 198 18.23 6.15 -10.41
N THR A 199 18.44 6.63 -11.64
CA THR A 199 18.33 5.78 -12.84
C THR A 199 19.28 4.58 -12.77
N GLN A 200 19.04 3.55 -13.59
CA GLN A 200 19.93 2.38 -13.65
C GLN A 200 21.38 2.75 -13.98
N GLU A 201 21.58 3.82 -14.76
CA GLU A 201 22.89 4.30 -15.18
C GLU A 201 23.73 4.84 -14.02
N ILE A 202 23.14 5.62 -13.12
CA ILE A 202 23.86 6.27 -12.01
C ILE A 202 23.64 5.57 -10.66
N ALA A 203 22.96 4.42 -10.66
CA ALA A 203 22.59 3.67 -9.46
C ALA A 203 23.79 3.43 -8.53
N SER A 204 24.93 3.04 -9.10
CA SER A 204 26.14 2.73 -8.34
C SER A 204 26.84 3.96 -7.76
N GLU A 205 26.48 5.15 -8.20
CA GLU A 205 27.00 6.42 -7.68
C GLU A 205 26.15 6.98 -6.54
N ILE A 206 24.98 6.39 -6.29
CA ILE A 206 24.03 6.85 -5.27
C ILE A 206 24.17 6.03 -4.00
N ASN A 207 24.27 6.73 -2.87
CA ASN A 207 24.39 6.11 -1.56
C ASN A 207 23.03 6.15 -0.82
N ALA A 208 22.44 4.98 -0.59
CA ALA A 208 21.16 4.84 0.09
C ALA A 208 21.16 5.35 1.53
N GLU A 209 22.27 5.19 2.26
CA GLU A 209 22.40 5.69 3.64
C GLU A 209 22.38 7.23 3.67
N LEU A 210 23.09 7.87 2.73
CA LEU A 210 23.06 9.35 2.61
C LEU A 210 21.68 9.86 2.22
N PHE A 211 20.99 9.15 1.32
CA PHE A 211 19.60 9.48 0.97
C PHE A 211 18.64 9.37 2.15
N MET A 212 18.80 8.34 3.00
CA MET A 212 17.99 8.22 4.22
C MET A 212 18.37 9.26 5.27
N LYS A 213 19.66 9.59 5.41
CA LYS A 213 20.12 10.66 6.31
C LYS A 213 19.54 12.03 5.93
N GLN A 214 19.25 12.26 4.65
CA GLN A 214 18.54 13.46 4.19
C GLN A 214 17.16 13.60 4.86
N ALA A 215 16.51 12.51 5.27
CA ALA A 215 15.24 12.56 5.99
C ALA A 215 15.41 13.14 7.41
N ASP A 216 16.53 12.88 8.07
CA ASP A 216 16.85 13.46 9.38
C ASP A 216 17.11 14.97 9.25
N GLU A 217 17.91 15.36 8.25
CA GLU A 217 18.17 16.78 7.93
C GLU A 217 16.87 17.53 7.56
N TYR A 218 15.99 16.88 6.81
CA TYR A 218 14.65 17.38 6.52
C TYR A 218 13.82 17.58 7.79
N ALA A 219 13.81 16.59 8.69
CA ALA A 219 13.05 16.65 9.93
C ALA A 219 13.54 17.80 10.83
N ASP A 220 14.86 17.96 10.93
CA ASP A 220 15.48 19.09 11.64
C ASP A 220 15.08 20.42 11.02
N TYR A 221 15.19 20.56 9.70
CA TYR A 221 14.83 21.78 8.97
C TYR A 221 13.35 22.16 9.14
N VAL A 222 12.44 21.21 9.03
CA VAL A 222 11.00 21.43 9.26
C VAL A 222 10.73 21.83 10.71
N SER A 223 11.45 21.22 11.66
CA SER A 223 11.24 21.46 13.09
C SER A 223 11.78 22.81 13.59
N ASP A 224 12.76 23.39 12.89
CA ASP A 224 13.46 24.62 13.25
C ASP A 224 12.53 25.84 13.41
N SER A 225 11.43 25.88 12.66
CA SER A 225 10.49 27.01 12.71
C SER A 225 9.04 26.59 12.52
N LYS A 226 8.13 27.27 13.22
CA LYS A 226 6.68 27.17 12.98
C LYS A 226 6.32 27.50 11.53
N TRP A 227 7.06 28.41 10.91
CA TRP A 227 6.85 28.75 9.50
C TRP A 227 7.21 27.58 8.58
N ASN A 228 8.31 26.87 8.85
CA ASN A 228 8.69 25.70 8.05
C ASN A 228 7.65 24.58 8.16
N LYS A 229 7.05 24.36 9.34
CA LYS A 229 5.91 23.44 9.50
C LYS A 229 4.67 23.87 8.71
N ILE A 230 4.39 25.17 8.64
CA ILE A 230 3.29 25.69 7.82
C ILE A 230 3.58 25.46 6.33
N LEU A 231 4.81 25.72 5.89
CA LEU A 231 5.22 25.49 4.51
C LEU A 231 5.16 24.00 4.14
N GLU A 232 5.65 23.10 5.00
CA GLU A 232 5.52 21.66 4.83
C GLU A 232 4.04 21.25 4.66
N PHE A 233 3.18 21.73 5.57
CA PHE A 233 1.74 21.47 5.48
C PHE A 233 1.16 21.94 4.14
N LEU A 234 1.48 23.16 3.70
CA LEU A 234 0.99 23.71 2.43
C LEU A 234 1.49 22.92 1.23
N THR A 235 2.75 22.48 1.23
CA THR A 235 3.32 21.62 0.19
C THR A 235 2.63 20.27 0.13
N LEU A 236 2.31 19.67 1.29
CA LEU A 236 1.69 18.35 1.38
C LEU A 236 0.15 18.37 1.30
N MET A 237 -0.50 19.52 1.40
CA MET A 237 -1.96 19.60 1.58
C MET A 237 -2.75 18.88 0.46
N ASN A 238 -2.22 18.89 -0.77
CA ASN A 238 -2.81 18.22 -1.93
C ASN A 238 -1.95 17.06 -2.47
N ALA A 239 -0.90 16.66 -1.73
CA ALA A 239 -0.06 15.53 -2.11
C ALA A 239 -0.69 14.22 -1.60
N ASP A 240 -0.82 13.22 -2.45
CA ASP A 240 -1.34 11.90 -2.13
C ASP A 240 -0.26 10.94 -1.61
N HIS A 241 1.02 11.19 -1.93
CA HIS A 241 2.17 10.43 -1.44
C HIS A 241 3.05 11.28 -0.49
N PRO A 242 3.67 10.68 0.54
CA PRO A 242 4.74 11.30 1.33
C PRO A 242 6.01 11.48 0.51
N PHE A 243 6.95 12.28 1.03
CA PHE A 243 8.27 12.40 0.42
C PHE A 243 9.06 11.08 0.47
N LEU A 244 9.73 10.76 -0.64
CA LEU A 244 10.44 9.50 -0.85
C LEU A 244 11.55 9.25 0.20
N THR A 245 12.33 10.28 0.54
CA THR A 245 13.38 10.20 1.57
C THR A 245 12.81 9.82 2.94
N VAL A 246 11.67 10.42 3.30
CA VAL A 246 10.97 10.15 4.58
C VAL A 246 10.47 8.72 4.60
N ARG A 247 9.84 8.23 3.53
CA ARG A 247 9.39 6.83 3.45
C ARG A 247 10.57 5.86 3.59
N ALA A 248 11.69 6.13 2.92
CA ALA A 248 12.88 5.29 2.96
C ALA A 248 13.46 5.19 4.37
N SER A 249 13.58 6.32 5.06
CA SER A 249 14.05 6.35 6.46
C SER A 249 13.08 5.61 7.40
N VAL A 250 11.78 5.87 7.28
CA VAL A 250 10.75 5.24 8.14
C VAL A 250 10.72 3.72 7.98
N ILE A 251 10.77 3.21 6.75
CA ILE A 251 10.73 1.75 6.53
C ILE A 251 12.02 1.08 7.02
N ASN A 252 13.17 1.71 6.79
CA ASN A 252 14.45 1.22 7.29
C ASN A 252 14.47 1.12 8.82
N GLN A 253 14.00 2.15 9.52
CA GLN A 253 13.87 2.14 10.98
C GLN A 253 12.90 1.05 11.46
N TRP A 254 11.74 0.89 10.79
CA TRP A 254 10.77 -0.13 11.19
C TRP A 254 11.31 -1.56 11.03
N CYS A 255 12.07 -1.83 9.97
CA CYS A 255 12.69 -3.13 9.75
C CYS A 255 13.75 -3.50 10.80
N GLN A 256 14.24 -2.53 11.59
CA GLN A 256 15.14 -2.79 12.72
C GLN A 256 14.38 -3.09 14.03
N SER A 257 13.07 -2.92 14.05
CA SER A 257 12.25 -3.09 15.26
C SER A 257 12.02 -4.55 15.64
N GLU A 258 11.81 -4.80 16.94
CA GLU A 258 11.38 -6.12 17.43
C GLU A 258 10.08 -6.60 16.78
N ARG A 259 9.19 -5.66 16.41
CA ARG A 259 7.93 -5.97 15.75
C ARG A 259 8.15 -6.58 14.37
N PHE A 260 9.02 -5.98 13.55
CA PHE A 260 9.36 -6.55 12.24
C PHE A 260 10.00 -7.93 12.39
N HIS A 261 10.99 -8.07 13.28
CA HIS A 261 11.64 -9.35 13.54
C HIS A 261 10.65 -10.43 14.01
N SER A 262 9.66 -10.06 14.84
CA SER A 262 8.60 -10.97 15.28
C SER A 262 7.70 -11.42 14.13
N ILE A 263 7.35 -10.51 13.22
CA ILE A 263 6.57 -10.82 12.01
C ILE A 263 7.37 -11.75 11.09
N MET A 264 8.65 -11.47 10.85
CA MET A 264 9.51 -12.29 10.00
C MET A 264 9.77 -13.67 10.60
N ALA A 265 9.92 -13.77 11.92
CA ALA A 265 10.03 -15.04 12.63
C ALA A 265 8.75 -15.89 12.53
N ILE A 266 7.60 -15.29 12.26
CA ILE A 266 6.35 -15.99 11.95
C ILE A 266 6.29 -16.36 10.48
N ALA A 267 6.59 -15.41 9.60
CA ALA A 267 6.56 -15.56 8.14
C ALA A 267 7.44 -16.71 7.65
N ASN A 268 8.61 -16.88 8.30
CA ASN A 268 9.62 -17.85 7.94
C ASN A 268 9.49 -19.17 8.71
N ARG A 269 8.45 -19.35 9.55
CA ARG A 269 8.18 -20.65 10.18
C ARG A 269 7.80 -21.66 9.12
N GLU A 270 8.33 -22.87 9.28
CA GLU A 270 7.86 -24.04 8.53
C GLU A 270 6.32 -24.12 8.60
N PRO A 271 5.66 -24.49 7.49
CA PRO A 271 4.24 -24.77 7.48
C PRO A 271 3.88 -25.68 8.65
N LEU A 272 2.75 -25.42 9.30
CA LEU A 272 2.26 -26.28 10.36
C LEU A 272 2.24 -27.72 9.87
N GLN A 273 2.93 -28.61 10.58
CA GLN A 273 2.67 -30.04 10.45
C GLN A 273 1.19 -30.21 10.72
N ASN A 274 0.47 -30.69 9.70
CA ASN A 274 -0.97 -30.81 9.74
C ASN A 274 -1.34 -31.90 10.75
N ASP A 275 -1.49 -31.53 12.01
CA ASP A 275 -1.98 -32.37 13.11
C ASP A 275 -3.50 -32.61 13.01
N GLY A 276 -4.14 -32.11 11.94
CA GLY A 276 -5.56 -32.26 11.65
C GLY A 276 -6.45 -31.23 12.35
N LYS A 277 -5.90 -30.31 13.14
CA LYS A 277 -6.71 -29.29 13.85
C LYS A 277 -7.03 -28.11 12.95
N HIS A 278 -8.31 -27.76 12.91
CA HIS A 278 -8.81 -26.66 12.09
C HIS A 278 -9.66 -25.70 12.93
N CYS A 279 -9.60 -24.41 12.60
CA CYS A 279 -10.42 -23.38 13.21
C CYS A 279 -11.90 -23.71 12.97
N PRO A 280 -12.73 -23.80 14.01
CA PRO A 280 -14.14 -24.19 13.87
C PRO A 280 -14.97 -23.15 13.08
N LYS A 281 -14.50 -21.91 12.98
CA LYS A 281 -15.20 -20.84 12.25
C LYS A 281 -14.81 -20.76 10.77
N CYS A 282 -13.52 -20.87 10.45
CA CYS A 282 -13.02 -20.61 9.10
C CYS A 282 -12.33 -21.81 8.43
N GLY A 283 -12.25 -22.95 9.11
CA GLY A 283 -11.69 -24.19 8.58
C GLY A 283 -10.20 -24.15 8.26
N ASN A 284 -9.45 -23.12 8.67
CA ASN A 284 -8.01 -23.04 8.44
C ASN A 284 -7.24 -23.82 9.52
N PRO A 285 -6.10 -24.45 9.19
CA PRO A 285 -5.25 -25.14 10.17
C PRO A 285 -4.88 -24.25 11.36
N ILE A 286 -4.77 -24.82 12.56
CA ILE A 286 -4.44 -24.10 13.81
C ILE A 286 -3.35 -24.82 14.60
N GLU A 287 -2.49 -24.06 15.31
CA GLU A 287 -1.54 -24.63 16.28
C GLU A 287 -2.24 -25.04 17.57
N GLN A 288 -1.69 -26.06 18.24
CA GLN A 288 -2.21 -26.63 19.49
C GLN A 288 -2.32 -25.62 20.64
N ASP A 289 -1.41 -24.65 20.68
CA ASP A 289 -1.24 -23.73 21.82
C ASP A 289 -1.83 -22.33 21.57
N TRP A 290 -2.49 -22.11 20.42
CA TRP A 290 -3.03 -20.79 20.09
C TRP A 290 -4.39 -20.56 20.75
N ALA A 291 -4.52 -19.40 21.41
CA ALA A 291 -5.80 -18.95 21.97
C ALA A 291 -6.77 -18.41 20.90
N PHE A 292 -6.27 -17.97 19.74
CA PHE A 292 -7.06 -17.36 18.67
C PHE A 292 -6.62 -17.84 17.28
N CYS A 293 -7.58 -17.94 16.36
CA CYS A 293 -7.30 -18.25 14.96
C CYS A 293 -6.62 -17.05 14.31
N ARG A 294 -5.40 -17.21 13.79
CA ARG A 294 -4.70 -16.09 13.12
C ARG A 294 -5.37 -15.58 11.85
N LYS A 295 -6.13 -16.43 11.15
CA LYS A 295 -6.82 -16.01 9.92
C LYS A 295 -8.08 -15.19 10.20
N CYS A 296 -8.99 -15.70 11.04
CA CYS A 296 -10.28 -15.04 11.28
C CYS A 296 -10.39 -14.33 12.65
N GLY A 297 -9.34 -14.34 13.46
CA GLY A 297 -9.29 -13.71 14.79
C GLY A 297 -10.20 -14.35 15.84
N SER A 298 -10.88 -15.45 15.52
CA SER A 298 -11.87 -16.05 16.43
C SER A 298 -11.18 -16.89 17.50
N PRO A 299 -11.67 -16.86 18.76
CA PRO A 299 -11.11 -17.64 19.84
C PRO A 299 -11.16 -19.14 19.49
N LEU A 300 -10.05 -19.83 19.71
CA LEU A 300 -9.97 -21.28 19.57
C LEU A 300 -10.37 -21.86 20.92
N GLN A 301 -11.53 -22.52 20.98
CA GLN A 301 -11.96 -23.17 22.20
C GLN A 301 -10.98 -24.29 22.54
N ASN A 302 -10.17 -24.09 23.57
CA ASN A 302 -9.79 -25.08 24.60
C ASN A 302 -8.74 -24.50 25.57
N LYS A 303 -9.21 -23.87 26.64
CA LYS A 303 -8.58 -24.01 27.96
C LYS A 303 -9.67 -24.45 28.93
N ALA A 304 -9.77 -25.76 29.12
CA ALA A 304 -10.23 -26.32 30.38
C ALA A 304 -9.01 -26.37 31.31
#